data_AF-A0A1D8K427-F1
#
_entry.id   AF-A0A1D8K427-F1
#
_cell.length_a   1.000
_cell.length_b   1.000
_cell.length_c   1.000
_cell.angle_alpha   90.00
_cell.angle_beta   90.00
_cell.angle_gamma   90.00
#
_symmetry.space_group_name_H-M   'P 1'
#
loop_
_entity.id
_entity.type
_entity.pdbx_description
1 polymer ?
#
loop_
_entity_poly.entity_id
_entity_poly.type
_entity_poly.pdbx_seq_one_letter_code
_entity_poly.pdbx_strand_id
1 'polypeptide(L)'
;MSYLQWDQVDMARQVAWIHADEAKAGKAIGVPLNEVAMDVLRRRWGGHRKYVFAYKRRQVEQCSTHAFKHALMQAGIRPDFRWHDLRHT
;
A
#
# COMPACT_ATOMS: atom_id res chain seq x y z
N MET A 1 -4.15 -7.17 -0.98
CA MET A 1 -3.07 -6.79 -0.06
C MET A 1 -3.29 -5.38 0.44
N SER A 2 -3.70 -5.21 1.69
CA SER A 2 -3.85 -3.88 2.31
C SER A 2 -3.30 -3.84 3.75
N TYR A 3 -2.66 -4.91 4.20
CA TYR A 3 -2.29 -5.13 5.60
C TYR A 3 -0.82 -4.82 5.90
N LEU A 4 -0.20 -3.89 5.18
CA LEU A 4 1.18 -3.48 5.46
C LEU A 4 1.27 -2.90 6.88
N GLN A 5 2.15 -3.47 7.70
CA GLN A 5 2.42 -3.05 9.07
C GLN A 5 3.71 -2.24 9.17
N TRP A 6 3.85 -1.43 10.23
CA TRP A 6 5.03 -0.60 10.43
C TRP A 6 6.31 -1.40 10.72
N ASP A 7 6.19 -2.57 11.34
CA ASP A 7 7.31 -3.50 11.57
C ASP A 7 7.84 -4.15 10.29
N GLN A 8 7.07 -4.09 9.20
CA GLN A 8 7.46 -4.53 7.86
C GLN A 8 8.18 -3.44 7.05
N VAL A 9 8.39 -2.25 7.60
CA VAL A 9 8.95 -1.10 6.88
C VAL A 9 10.21 -0.60 7.56
N ASP A 10 11.35 -0.72 6.88
CA ASP A 10 12.60 -0.08 7.26
C ASP A 10 12.76 1.22 6.48
N MET A 11 12.32 2.34 7.09
CA MET A 11 12.38 3.66 6.48
C MET A 11 13.82 4.19 6.33
N ALA A 12 14.78 3.70 7.13
CA ALA A 12 16.17 4.11 7.03
C ALA A 12 16.86 3.44 5.84
N ARG A 13 16.56 2.16 5.60
CA ARG A 13 17.04 1.42 4.43
C ARG A 13 16.16 1.59 3.19
N GLN A 14 15.02 2.27 3.31
CA GLN A 14 14.02 2.44 2.25
C GLN A 14 13.54 1.09 1.67
N VAL A 15 13.24 0.14 2.55
CA VAL A 15 12.78 -1.21 2.14
C VAL A 15 11.54 -1.59 2.93
N ALA A 16 10.57 -2.20 2.26
CA ALA A 16 9.46 -2.90 2.89
C ALA A 16 9.58 -4.42 2.70
N TRP A 17 9.13 -5.21 3.67
CA TRP A 17 9.13 -6.66 3.63
C TRP A 17 7.71 -7.20 3.49
N ILE A 18 7.49 -8.00 2.46
CA ILE A 18 6.24 -8.74 2.31
C ILE A 18 6.43 -10.10 2.98
N HIS A 19 5.71 -10.37 4.07
CA HIS A 19 5.78 -11.65 4.78
C HIS A 19 5.30 -12.81 3.89
N ALA A 20 5.89 -13.98 4.13
CA ALA A 20 5.79 -15.18 3.29
C ALA A 20 4.34 -15.66 3.01
N ASP A 21 3.39 -15.30 3.86
CA ASP A 21 1.97 -15.64 3.71
C ASP A 21 1.34 -14.99 2.45
N GLU A 22 1.96 -13.92 1.91
CA GLU A 22 1.56 -13.22 0.68
C GLU A 22 2.44 -13.59 -0.53
N ALA A 23 3.55 -14.30 -0.33
CA ALA A 23 4.45 -14.73 -1.39
C ALA A 23 4.30 -16.24 -1.61
N LYS A 24 3.78 -16.64 -2.78
CA LYS A 24 3.59 -18.05 -3.22
C LYS A 24 4.82 -18.98 -3.03
N ALA A 25 5.99 -18.44 -2.68
CA ALA A 25 7.27 -19.15 -2.56
C ALA A 25 7.85 -19.21 -1.13
N GLY A 26 7.13 -18.76 -0.09
CA GLY A 26 7.57 -18.95 1.30
C GLY A 26 8.80 -18.12 1.72
N LYS A 27 9.20 -17.12 0.93
CA LYS A 27 10.34 -16.23 1.22
C LYS A 27 9.86 -14.80 1.38
N ALA A 28 10.36 -14.11 2.41
CA ALA A 28 10.16 -12.68 2.56
C ALA A 28 10.80 -11.95 1.36
N ILE A 29 10.04 -11.10 0.69
CA ILE A 29 10.53 -10.30 -0.43
C ILE A 29 10.74 -8.88 0.06
N GLY A 30 11.98 -8.39 -0.06
CA GLY A 30 12.32 -6.99 0.12
C GLY A 30 11.90 -6.19 -1.11
N VAL A 31 11.02 -5.22 -0.93
CA VAL A 31 10.59 -4.28 -1.96
C VAL A 31 11.25 -2.93 -1.68
N PRO A 32 12.14 -2.44 -2.56
CA PRO A 32 12.73 -1.12 -2.41
C PRO A 32 11.64 -0.04 -2.56
N LEU A 33 11.74 1.00 -1.75
CA LEU A 33 10.80 2.12 -1.68
C LEU A 33 11.45 3.35 -2.32
N ASN A 34 10.81 3.90 -3.36
CA ASN A 34 11.25 5.15 -3.95
C ASN A 34 10.87 6.36 -3.08
N GLU A 35 11.35 7.55 -3.46
CA GLU A 35 11.08 8.79 -2.72
C GLU A 35 9.58 9.07 -2.54
N VAL A 36 8.77 8.81 -3.56
CA VAL A 36 7.31 8.99 -3.52
C VAL A 36 6.68 8.06 -2.48
N ALA A 37 7.09 6.79 -2.43
CA ALA A 37 6.63 5.85 -1.42
C ALA A 37 7.05 6.27 -0.01
N MET A 38 8.28 6.76 0.14
CA MET A 38 8.80 7.29 1.41
C MET A 38 8.00 8.50 1.90
N ASP A 39 7.62 9.40 1.00
CA ASP A 39 6.78 10.55 1.34
C ASP A 39 5.37 10.13 1.78
N VAL A 40 4.79 9.12 1.13
CA VAL A 40 3.52 8.54 1.58
C VAL A 40 3.65 7.96 2.99
N LEU A 41 4.73 7.22 3.28
CA LEU A 41 4.96 6.64 4.61
C LEU A 41 5.11 7.73 5.68
N ARG A 42 5.89 8.78 5.42
CA ARG A 42 6.05 9.92 6.34
C ARG A 42 4.71 10.58 6.68
N ARG A 43 3.84 10.77 5.67
CA ARG A 43 2.50 11.36 5.87
C ARG A 43 1.55 10.45 6.66
N ARG A 44 1.77 9.14 6.63
CA ARG A 44 0.96 8.15 7.36
C ARG A 44 1.46 7.89 8.78
N TRP A 45 2.70 8.26 9.07
CA TRP A 45 3.30 8.07 10.39
C TRP A 45 2.45 8.71 11.49
N GLY A 46 2.28 8.00 12.60
CA GLY A 46 1.45 8.45 13.73
C GLY A 46 -0.07 8.29 13.56
N GLY A 47 -0.57 7.95 12.36
CA GLY A 47 -2.00 7.78 12.11
C GLY A 47 -2.60 6.49 12.71
N HIS A 48 -1.81 5.43 12.82
CA HIS A 48 -2.24 4.15 13.38
C HIS A 48 -1.04 3.37 13.94
N ARG A 49 -1.23 2.65 15.06
CA ARG A 49 -0.13 1.99 15.80
C ARG A 49 0.48 0.78 15.08
N LYS A 50 -0.35 0.00 14.36
CA LYS A 50 0.05 -1.27 13.73
C LYS A 50 0.17 -1.17 12.21
N TYR A 51 -0.92 -0.84 11.53
CA TYR A 51 -0.98 -0.72 10.08
C TYR A 51 -0.52 0.64 9.55
N VAL A 52 0.17 0.61 8.41
CA VAL A 52 0.58 1.80 7.63
C VAL A 52 -0.64 2.45 6.98
N PHE A 53 -1.52 1.64 6.38
CA PHE A 53 -2.72 2.10 5.70
C PHE A 53 -3.96 1.81 6.55
N ALA A 54 -4.43 2.82 7.26
CA ALA A 54 -5.65 2.77 8.06
C ALA A 54 -6.61 3.91 7.70
N TYR A 55 -7.91 3.64 7.80
CA TYR A 55 -8.97 4.61 7.63
C TYR A 55 -9.91 4.57 8.84
N LYS A 56 -10.20 5.74 9.44
CA LYS A 56 -10.99 5.84 10.69
C LYS A 56 -10.53 4.86 11.78
N ARG A 57 -9.21 4.73 11.96
CA ARG A 57 -8.55 3.81 12.92
C ARG A 57 -8.83 2.32 12.69
N ARG A 58 -9.39 1.94 11.54
CA ARG A 58 -9.55 0.56 11.10
C ARG A 58 -8.62 0.30 9.92
N GLN A 59 -8.21 -0.95 9.75
CA GLN A 59 -7.48 -1.37 8.57
C GLN A 59 -8.32 -1.13 7.31
N VAL A 60 -7.67 -0.77 6.22
CA VAL A 60 -8.36 -0.72 4.92
C VAL A 60 -8.51 -2.15 4.43
N GLU A 61 -9.73 -2.67 4.31
CA GLU A 61 -9.97 -4.05 3.85
C GLU A 61 -10.25 -4.11 2.34
N GLN A 62 -10.82 -3.04 1.79
CA GLN A 62 -11.19 -2.93 0.39
C GLN A 62 -10.54 -1.69 -0.22
N CYS A 63 -9.77 -1.88 -1.29
CA CYS A 63 -9.12 -0.78 -1.99
C CYS A 63 -9.93 -0.29 -3.20
N SER A 64 -10.73 -1.17 -3.83
CA SER A 64 -11.58 -0.86 -4.98
C SER A 64 -12.90 -0.18 -4.59
N THR A 65 -12.83 0.85 -3.75
CA THR A 65 -14.00 1.57 -3.22
C THR A 65 -14.42 2.74 -4.13
N HIS A 66 -15.49 3.45 -3.76
CA HIS A 66 -15.89 4.68 -4.43
C HIS A 66 -14.76 5.72 -4.49
N ALA A 67 -13.91 5.77 -3.46
CA ALA A 67 -12.75 6.66 -3.44
C ALA A 67 -11.76 6.36 -4.58
N PHE A 68 -11.54 5.07 -4.90
CA PHE A 68 -10.68 4.67 -6.01
C PHE A 68 -11.30 5.06 -7.36
N LYS A 69 -12.60 4.77 -7.57
CA LYS A 69 -13.30 5.19 -8.80
C LYS A 69 -13.27 6.70 -9.02
N HIS A 70 -13.45 7.47 -7.95
CA HIS A 70 -13.35 8.92 -8.00
C HIS A 70 -11.93 9.37 -8.35
N ALA A 71 -10.90 8.73 -7.79
CA ALA A 71 -9.50 9.02 -8.14
C ALA A 71 -9.20 8.73 -9.63
N LEU A 72 -9.72 7.63 -10.20
CA LEU A 72 -9.58 7.35 -11.63
C LEU A 72 -10.21 8.45 -12.49
N MET A 73 -11.42 8.90 -12.13
CA MET A 73 -12.12 9.98 -12.82
C MET A 73 -11.32 11.29 -12.78
N GLN A 74 -10.81 11.67 -11.61
CA GLN A 74 -9.99 12.88 -11.44
C GLN A 74 -8.66 12.79 -12.21
N ALA A 75 -8.10 11.60 -12.35
CA ALA A 75 -6.89 11.35 -13.12
C ALA A 75 -7.13 11.17 -14.64
N GLY A 76 -8.39 11.20 -15.10
CA GLY A 76 -8.73 10.95 -16.51
C GLY A 76 -8.50 9.50 -16.98
N ILE A 77 -8.43 8.55 -16.05
CA ILE A 77 -8.21 7.13 -16.35
C ILE A 77 -9.55 6.48 -16.69
N ARG A 78 -9.52 5.56 -17.66
CA ARG A 78 -10.72 4.85 -18.11
C ARG A 78 -11.37 4.03 -16.98
N PRO A 79 -12.71 3.93 -16.96
CA PRO A 79 -13.45 3.27 -15.87
C PRO A 79 -13.30 1.74 -15.83
N ASP A 80 -12.75 1.13 -16.88
CA ASP A 80 -12.41 -0.29 -16.93
C ASP A 80 -11.13 -0.63 -16.15
N PHE A 81 -10.31 0.37 -15.81
CA PHE A 81 -9.08 0.18 -15.02
C PHE A 81 -9.39 -0.35 -13.61
N ARG A 82 -8.80 -1.49 -13.26
CA ARG A 82 -9.03 -2.21 -12.01
C ARG A 82 -7.89 -1.94 -11.03
N TRP A 83 -8.19 -2.12 -9.75
CA TRP A 83 -7.18 -1.99 -8.69
C TRP A 83 -5.96 -2.91 -8.91
N HIS A 84 -6.18 -4.11 -9.46
CA HIS A 84 -5.10 -5.06 -9.74
C HIS A 84 -4.14 -4.57 -10.84
N ASP A 85 -4.62 -3.71 -11.75
CA ASP A 85 -3.82 -3.21 -12.86
C ASP A 85 -2.70 -2.26 -12.38
N LEU A 86 -2.84 -1.66 -11.19
CA LEU A 86 -1.77 -0.88 -10.53
C LEU A 86 -0.50 -1.69 -10.27
N ARG A 87 -0.60 -3.02 -10.20
CA ARG A 87 0.54 -3.91 -10.01
C ARG A 87 1.15 -4.40 -11.34
N HIS A 88 0.48 -4.12 -12.46
CA HIS A 88 0.88 -4.53 -13.80
C HIS A 88 1.42 -3.38 -14.66
N THR A 89 1.31 -2.15 -14.18
CA THR A 89 2.01 -0.94 -14.67
C THR A 89 3.33 -0.74 -13.94
#